data_AF-A0A7T6ZF49-F1
#
_entry.id   AF-A0A7T6ZF49-F1
#
_cell.length_a   1.000
_cell.length_b   1.000
_cell.length_c   1.000
_cell.angle_alpha   90.00
_cell.angle_beta   90.00
_cell.angle_gamma   90.00
#
_symmetry.space_group_name_H-M   'P 1'
#
loop_
_entity.id
_entity.type
_entity.pdbx_description
1 polymer ?
#
loop_
_entity_poly.entity_id
_entity_poly.type
_entity_poly.pdbx_seq_one_letter_code
_entity_poly.pdbx_strand_id
1 'polypeptide(L)'
;MFKTRFLQLFIGLLVVIVGFTAWQLPHTSEDTVDTWTEEAEELQTEESGEDIRQQIQEAQEEFNEPPIDAFIDDVWKGIPGYNGRVIDVSESYENMKEHDRYAEELLVFRDTVPEVSYEDLPPTPFYKANPNKPMVGFVINVAWGNEHLPTILNELNEQDVQATFFLDGSWVRDYPRIARMIKEEGHEIGNHAYSHSDMASLSTEEIRSELEETNEVIEATLNEDPQWFTPPSGSFRNEVVEIAHELGMYTVLWTVDTIDWQNPDPDAMVERVTNQIHPGATVLMHPTEPTAESIGAMIEQIRDQDLEIGTISSVMSENRMSGPQRSSEEEEDDELLFNE
;
A
#
# COMPACT_ATOMS: atom_id res chain seq x y z
N MET A 1 21.91 39.56 -75.90
CA MET A 1 20.46 39.20 -75.94
C MET A 1 20.19 37.73 -76.32
N PHE A 2 21.12 37.02 -77.00
CA PHE A 2 20.92 35.62 -77.42
C PHE A 2 21.18 34.56 -76.33
N LYS A 3 22.12 34.80 -75.40
CA LYS A 3 22.49 33.84 -74.34
C LYS A 3 21.40 33.64 -73.27
N THR A 4 20.62 34.67 -72.94
CA THR A 4 19.58 34.63 -71.91
C THR A 4 18.34 33.86 -72.34
N ARG A 5 17.99 33.92 -73.64
CA ARG A 5 16.85 33.18 -74.20
C ARG A 5 17.11 31.68 -74.32
N PHE A 6 18.36 31.29 -74.55
CA PHE A 6 18.74 29.87 -74.60
C PHE A 6 18.70 29.20 -73.22
N LEU A 7 19.14 29.92 -72.18
CA LEU A 7 19.06 29.45 -70.80
C LEU A 7 17.61 29.30 -70.32
N GLN A 8 16.72 30.24 -70.69
CA GLN A 8 15.30 30.16 -70.37
C GLN A 8 14.59 29.00 -71.08
N LEU A 9 14.94 28.72 -72.34
CA LEU A 9 14.42 27.55 -73.06
C LEU A 9 14.95 26.23 -72.49
N PHE A 10 16.21 26.18 -72.06
CA PHE A 10 16.81 25.00 -71.46
C PHE A 10 16.19 24.67 -70.09
N ILE A 11 15.99 25.69 -69.24
CA ILE A 11 15.31 25.53 -67.95
C ILE A 11 13.85 25.11 -68.16
N GLY A 12 13.14 25.71 -69.13
CA GLY A 12 11.78 25.31 -69.45
C GLY A 12 11.68 23.84 -69.91
N LEU A 13 12.63 23.37 -70.72
CA LEU A 13 12.68 21.97 -71.15
C LEU A 13 12.97 21.03 -69.97
N LEU A 14 13.86 21.43 -69.06
CA LEU A 14 14.25 20.62 -67.90
C LEU A 14 13.09 20.48 -66.89
N VAL A 15 12.30 21.55 -66.70
CA VAL A 15 11.07 21.50 -65.88
C VAL A 15 10.00 20.60 -66.50
N VAL A 16 9.86 20.63 -67.84
CA VAL A 16 8.93 19.73 -68.54
C VAL A 16 9.39 18.27 -68.46
N ILE A 17 10.69 18.00 -68.55
CA ILE A 17 11.24 16.66 -68.42
C ILE A 17 11.07 16.13 -66.98
N VAL A 18 11.39 16.93 -65.97
CA VAL A 18 11.20 16.56 -64.55
C VAL A 18 9.72 16.35 -64.22
N GLY A 19 8.84 17.22 -64.74
CA GLY A 19 7.39 17.06 -64.60
C GLY A 19 6.84 15.83 -65.33
N PHE A 20 7.40 15.48 -66.49
CA PHE A 20 7.00 14.28 -67.24
C PHE A 20 7.54 12.99 -66.61
N THR A 21 8.74 13.00 -66.02
CA THR A 21 9.25 11.86 -65.25
C THR A 21 8.47 11.66 -63.95
N ALA A 22 8.06 12.74 -63.29
CA ALA A 22 7.19 12.67 -62.11
C ALA A 22 5.76 12.22 -62.44
N TRP A 23 5.30 12.43 -63.69
CA TRP A 23 3.99 11.96 -64.16
C TRP A 23 4.00 10.49 -64.64
N GLN A 24 5.16 10.00 -65.11
CA GLN A 24 5.35 8.60 -65.53
C GLN A 24 5.76 7.67 -64.38
N LEU A 25 6.19 8.22 -63.23
CA LEU A 25 6.41 7.51 -61.98
C LEU A 25 5.27 7.85 -61.01
N PRO A 26 4.12 7.15 -61.07
CA PRO A 26 3.12 7.31 -60.03
C PRO A 26 3.78 6.82 -58.73
N HIS A 27 4.23 7.76 -57.88
CA HIS A 27 4.56 7.43 -56.50
C HIS A 27 3.21 7.18 -55.84
N THR A 28 2.75 5.93 -55.91
CA THR A 28 1.69 5.43 -55.07
C THR A 28 2.19 5.56 -53.64
N SER A 29 1.40 6.23 -52.79
CA SER A 29 1.66 6.27 -51.35
C SER A 29 1.71 4.87 -50.73
N GLU A 30 1.21 3.85 -51.44
CA GLU A 30 1.34 2.43 -51.06
C GLU A 30 2.81 1.98 -51.04
N ASP A 31 3.64 2.25 -52.07
CA ASP A 31 5.02 1.72 -52.10
C ASP A 31 5.93 2.32 -51.01
N THR A 32 5.72 3.59 -50.62
CA THR A 32 6.47 4.24 -49.53
C THR A 32 5.95 3.90 -48.15
N VAL A 33 4.65 3.59 -48.02
CA VAL A 33 4.11 3.13 -46.74
C VAL A 33 4.51 1.68 -46.57
N ASP A 34 4.34 0.82 -47.58
CA ASP A 34 4.73 -0.60 -47.54
C ASP A 34 6.22 -0.78 -47.28
N THR A 35 7.11 0.03 -47.89
CA THR A 35 8.55 -0.05 -47.57
C THR A 35 8.90 0.45 -46.17
N TRP A 36 8.19 1.44 -45.63
CA TRP A 36 8.38 1.88 -44.25
C TRP A 36 7.71 0.94 -43.24
N THR A 37 6.67 0.22 -43.65
CA THR A 37 5.99 -0.80 -42.83
C THR A 37 6.79 -2.09 -42.85
N GLU A 38 7.37 -2.48 -43.98
CA GLU A 38 8.34 -3.58 -44.09
C GLU A 38 9.66 -3.23 -43.39
N GLU A 39 10.20 -2.00 -43.50
CA GLU A 39 11.38 -1.58 -42.74
C GLU A 39 11.07 -1.42 -41.24
N ALA A 40 9.84 -1.04 -40.84
CA ALA A 40 9.43 -1.00 -39.44
C ALA A 40 9.09 -2.39 -38.87
N GLU A 41 8.57 -3.32 -39.68
CA GLU A 41 8.37 -4.74 -39.35
C GLU A 41 9.71 -5.49 -39.36
N GLU A 42 10.66 -5.18 -40.23
CA GLU A 42 12.03 -5.73 -40.19
C GLU A 42 12.87 -5.14 -39.03
N LEU A 43 12.52 -3.96 -38.52
CA LEU A 43 13.10 -3.39 -37.30
C LEU A 43 12.48 -3.98 -36.02
N GLN A 44 11.36 -4.70 -36.11
CA GLN A 44 10.95 -5.66 -35.09
C GLN A 44 11.74 -6.94 -35.33
N THR A 45 12.99 -6.94 -34.86
CA THR A 45 13.75 -8.17 -34.74
C THR A 45 12.91 -9.14 -33.91
N GLU A 46 12.41 -10.23 -34.50
CA GLU A 46 11.89 -11.38 -33.75
C GLU A 46 12.97 -11.74 -32.71
N GLU A 47 12.77 -11.32 -31.46
CA GLU A 47 13.69 -11.67 -30.39
C GLU A 47 13.61 -13.19 -30.24
N SER A 48 14.76 -13.84 -30.39
CA SER A 48 14.79 -15.29 -30.28
C SER A 48 14.33 -15.68 -28.87
N GLY A 49 13.60 -16.79 -28.73
CA GLY A 49 13.17 -17.24 -27.39
C GLY A 49 14.33 -17.53 -26.40
N GLU A 50 15.58 -17.64 -26.88
CA GLU A 50 16.75 -17.67 -26.00
C GLU A 50 17.10 -16.29 -25.44
N ASP A 51 16.89 -15.23 -26.21
CA ASP A 51 17.13 -13.82 -25.85
C ASP A 51 16.14 -13.37 -24.76
N ILE A 52 14.84 -13.64 -24.97
CA ILE A 52 13.78 -13.37 -23.98
C ILE A 52 14.09 -14.08 -22.65
N ARG A 53 14.59 -15.32 -22.69
CA ARG A 53 14.95 -16.04 -21.45
C ARG A 53 16.13 -15.42 -20.73
N GLN A 54 17.11 -14.90 -21.48
CA GLN A 54 18.25 -14.22 -20.89
C GLN A 54 17.82 -12.90 -20.26
N GLN A 55 17.00 -12.10 -20.95
CA GLN A 55 16.47 -10.85 -20.41
C GLN A 55 15.62 -11.08 -19.16
N ILE A 56 14.80 -12.14 -19.11
CA ILE A 56 14.08 -12.53 -17.88
C ILE A 56 15.05 -12.89 -16.74
N GLN A 57 16.18 -13.55 -17.04
CA GLN A 57 17.18 -13.88 -16.00
C GLN A 57 17.90 -12.62 -15.49
N GLU A 58 18.19 -11.66 -16.36
CA GLU A 58 18.77 -10.37 -15.96
C GLU A 58 17.76 -9.57 -15.12
N ALA A 59 16.49 -9.55 -15.52
CA ALA A 59 15.38 -8.96 -14.76
C ALA A 59 15.22 -9.60 -13.36
N GLN A 60 15.57 -10.88 -13.20
CA GLN A 60 15.55 -11.52 -11.87
C GLN A 60 16.58 -10.94 -10.91
N GLU A 61 17.70 -10.40 -11.39
CA GLU A 61 18.69 -9.75 -10.52
C GLU A 61 18.20 -8.39 -10.03
N GLU A 62 17.32 -7.75 -10.80
CA GLU A 62 16.76 -6.42 -10.51
C GLU A 62 15.47 -6.47 -9.70
N PHE A 63 14.49 -7.29 -10.12
CA PHE A 63 13.12 -7.24 -9.59
C PHE A 63 12.83 -8.29 -8.50
N ASN A 64 13.71 -9.28 -8.29
CA ASN A 64 13.49 -10.24 -7.22
C ASN A 64 13.82 -9.61 -5.87
N GLU A 65 12.85 -9.60 -4.98
CA GLU A 65 13.00 -9.18 -3.59
C GLU A 65 12.93 -10.41 -2.69
N PRO A 66 13.95 -10.69 -1.86
CA PRO A 66 13.86 -11.77 -0.88
C PRO A 66 12.82 -11.45 0.20
N PRO A 67 12.21 -12.48 0.82
CA PRO A 67 11.33 -12.25 1.95
C PRO A 67 12.10 -11.71 3.15
N ILE A 68 11.39 -10.99 4.00
CA ILE A 68 11.89 -10.43 5.25
C ILE A 68 11.26 -11.21 6.40
N ASP A 69 12.09 -11.87 7.19
CA ASP A 69 11.66 -12.56 8.40
C ASP A 69 11.15 -11.59 9.47
N ALA A 70 10.17 -12.03 10.26
CA ALA A 70 9.79 -11.33 11.48
C ALA A 70 10.93 -11.32 12.50
N PHE A 71 11.05 -10.23 13.27
CA PHE A 71 12.12 -10.09 14.26
C PHE A 71 11.71 -9.17 15.42
N ILE A 72 12.54 -9.14 16.47
CA ILE A 72 12.40 -8.21 17.60
C ILE A 72 13.45 -7.10 17.44
N ASP A 73 12.97 -5.90 17.14
CA ASP A 73 13.74 -4.66 17.13
C ASP A 73 14.00 -4.16 18.56
N ASP A 74 15.19 -3.57 18.78
CA ASP A 74 15.58 -3.07 20.10
C ASP A 74 14.66 -1.94 20.60
N VAL A 75 14.14 -1.12 19.69
CA VAL A 75 13.28 0.04 19.98
C VAL A 75 11.81 -0.32 19.76
N TRP A 76 11.49 -0.81 18.57
CA TRP A 76 10.12 -1.00 18.08
C TRP A 76 9.52 -2.37 18.39
N LYS A 77 10.30 -3.26 19.02
CA LYS A 77 9.87 -4.57 19.49
C LYS A 77 9.45 -5.47 18.33
N GLY A 78 8.32 -6.16 18.41
CA GLY A 78 7.91 -7.06 17.32
C GLY A 78 7.78 -6.30 16.00
N ILE A 79 8.41 -6.81 14.96
CA ILE A 79 8.22 -6.38 13.56
C ILE A 79 7.80 -7.62 12.77
N PRO A 80 6.65 -7.59 12.08
CA PRO A 80 6.20 -8.73 11.29
C PRO A 80 7.07 -8.92 10.04
N GLY A 81 7.02 -10.14 9.53
CA GLY A 81 7.65 -10.48 8.25
C GLY A 81 6.98 -9.76 7.08
N TYR A 82 7.60 -9.85 5.92
CA TYR A 82 7.05 -9.35 4.68
C TYR A 82 7.46 -10.25 3.52
N ASN A 83 6.48 -10.64 2.71
CA ASN A 83 6.70 -11.53 1.59
C ASN A 83 7.68 -10.89 0.60
N GLY A 84 8.63 -11.72 0.17
CA GLY A 84 9.45 -11.43 -0.99
C GLY A 84 8.62 -11.59 -2.25
N ARG A 85 9.23 -11.21 -3.37
CA ARG A 85 8.63 -11.29 -4.70
C ARG A 85 9.67 -11.83 -5.66
N VAL A 86 9.32 -12.84 -6.43
CA VAL A 86 10.20 -13.37 -7.48
C VAL A 86 9.47 -13.50 -8.79
N ILE A 87 10.18 -13.28 -9.90
CA ILE A 87 9.64 -13.51 -11.24
C ILE A 87 9.36 -15.00 -11.43
N ASP A 88 8.13 -15.33 -11.84
CA ASP A 88 7.81 -16.63 -12.43
C ASP A 88 8.34 -16.67 -13.85
N VAL A 89 9.54 -17.24 -14.01
CA VAL A 89 10.24 -17.34 -15.30
C VAL A 89 9.41 -18.08 -16.34
N SER A 90 8.62 -19.08 -15.93
CA SER A 90 7.87 -19.90 -16.87
C SER A 90 6.68 -19.13 -17.42
N GLU A 91 5.91 -18.50 -16.54
CA GLU A 91 4.72 -17.75 -16.92
C GLU A 91 5.06 -16.45 -17.65
N SER A 92 6.08 -15.72 -17.17
CA SER A 92 6.59 -14.51 -17.84
C SER A 92 7.07 -14.81 -19.25
N TYR A 93 7.79 -15.92 -19.44
CA TYR A 93 8.27 -16.33 -20.75
C TYR A 93 7.12 -16.68 -21.70
N GLU A 94 6.10 -17.40 -21.23
CA GLU A 94 4.96 -17.73 -22.10
C GLU A 94 4.18 -16.47 -22.51
N ASN A 95 4.03 -15.48 -21.61
CA ASN A 95 3.42 -14.20 -21.94
C ASN A 95 4.24 -13.44 -22.99
N MET A 96 5.55 -13.32 -22.80
CA MET A 96 6.44 -12.61 -23.72
C MET A 96 6.54 -13.29 -25.09
N LYS A 97 6.52 -14.62 -25.10
CA LYS A 97 6.52 -15.40 -26.35
C LYS A 97 5.25 -15.21 -27.16
N GLU A 98 4.09 -14.94 -26.54
CA GLU A 98 2.86 -14.59 -27.28
C GLU A 98 2.99 -13.24 -28.00
N HIS A 99 3.90 -12.38 -27.53
CA HIS A 99 4.12 -11.02 -28.03
C HIS A 99 5.43 -10.87 -28.82
N ASP A 100 6.19 -11.96 -28.99
CA ASP A 100 7.48 -12.03 -29.68
C ASP A 100 8.51 -10.96 -29.25
N ARG A 101 8.44 -10.53 -27.98
CA ARG A 101 9.36 -9.55 -27.38
C ARG A 101 9.46 -9.69 -25.87
N TYR A 102 10.58 -9.28 -25.30
CA TYR A 102 10.67 -8.92 -23.90
C TYR A 102 9.92 -7.62 -23.61
N ALA A 103 9.28 -7.60 -22.45
CA ALA A 103 8.40 -6.53 -22.01
C ALA A 103 8.23 -6.64 -20.49
N GLU A 104 8.74 -5.69 -19.72
CA GLU A 104 8.64 -5.72 -18.25
C GLU A 104 7.18 -5.79 -17.77
N GLU A 105 6.26 -5.18 -18.51
CA GLU A 105 4.83 -5.22 -18.23
C GLU A 105 4.23 -6.64 -18.35
N LEU A 106 4.93 -7.57 -19.00
CA LEU A 106 4.52 -8.98 -19.12
C LEU A 106 5.14 -9.89 -18.05
N LEU A 107 5.99 -9.35 -17.16
CA LEU A 107 6.57 -10.11 -16.05
C LEU A 107 5.49 -10.55 -15.06
N VAL A 108 5.41 -11.85 -14.83
CA VAL A 108 4.55 -12.42 -13.79
C VAL A 108 5.37 -12.67 -12.54
N PHE A 109 4.83 -12.23 -11.41
CA PHE A 109 5.46 -12.36 -10.11
C PHE A 109 4.71 -13.36 -9.23
N ARG A 110 5.46 -14.08 -8.42
CA ARG A 110 4.94 -14.89 -7.33
C ARG A 110 5.56 -14.46 -6.01
N ASP A 111 4.73 -14.42 -4.97
CA ASP A 111 5.20 -14.13 -3.63
C ASP A 111 6.02 -15.30 -3.06
N THR A 112 7.00 -14.97 -2.24
CA THR A 112 7.75 -15.93 -1.42
C THR A 112 7.56 -15.56 0.04
N VAL A 113 7.19 -16.54 0.86
CA VAL A 113 6.93 -16.33 2.29
C VAL A 113 8.24 -16.28 3.09
N PRO A 114 8.27 -15.54 4.22
CA PRO A 114 9.39 -15.57 5.16
C PRO A 114 9.53 -16.95 5.84
N GLU A 115 10.72 -17.21 6.40
CA GLU A 115 10.98 -18.39 7.22
C GLU A 115 10.45 -18.24 8.65
N VAL A 116 10.40 -17.00 9.17
CA VAL A 116 9.90 -16.67 10.50
C VAL A 116 8.72 -15.72 10.39
N SER A 117 7.56 -16.14 10.91
CA SER A 117 6.38 -15.29 11.03
C SER A 117 6.35 -14.54 12.36
N TYR A 118 5.55 -13.47 12.44
CA TYR A 118 5.34 -12.77 13.71
C TYR A 118 4.69 -13.67 14.78
N GLU A 119 3.97 -14.72 14.35
CA GLU A 119 3.39 -15.73 15.23
C GLU A 119 4.46 -16.61 15.91
N ASP A 120 5.66 -16.71 15.32
CA ASP A 120 6.79 -17.47 15.86
C ASP A 120 7.60 -16.68 16.90
N LEU A 121 7.36 -15.37 17.02
CA LEU A 121 8.04 -14.53 18.00
C LEU A 121 7.54 -14.82 19.42
N PRO A 122 8.40 -14.69 20.45
CA PRO A 122 7.92 -14.72 21.83
C PRO A 122 6.96 -13.53 22.08
N PRO A 123 6.13 -13.58 23.15
CA PRO A 123 5.20 -12.51 23.48
C PRO A 123 5.90 -11.15 23.52
N THR A 124 5.50 -10.27 22.59
CA THR A 124 6.12 -8.96 22.37
C THR A 124 5.07 -7.97 21.90
N PRO A 125 5.16 -6.68 22.27
CA PRO A 125 4.30 -5.67 21.67
C PRO A 125 4.78 -5.33 20.25
N PHE A 126 3.85 -4.87 19.41
CA PHE A 126 4.11 -4.38 18.06
C PHE A 126 3.76 -2.89 17.99
N TYR A 127 4.77 -2.03 17.81
CA TYR A 127 4.55 -0.59 17.68
C TYR A 127 4.27 -0.16 16.24
N LYS A 128 4.73 -0.95 15.27
CA LYS A 128 4.57 -0.74 13.84
C LYS A 128 4.65 -2.08 13.11
N ALA A 129 4.20 -2.11 11.87
CA ALA A 129 4.39 -3.23 10.98
C ALA A 129 5.77 -3.17 10.27
N ASN A 130 5.94 -4.02 9.26
CA ASN A 130 7.17 -4.07 8.48
C ASN A 130 7.41 -2.71 7.76
N PRO A 131 8.59 -2.10 7.90
CA PRO A 131 8.88 -0.78 7.31
C PRO A 131 9.00 -0.78 5.78
N ASN A 132 8.90 -1.93 5.11
CA ASN A 132 8.90 -2.02 3.65
C ASN A 132 7.48 -2.20 3.08
N LYS A 133 6.46 -2.30 3.93
CA LYS A 133 5.09 -2.43 3.50
C LYS A 133 4.46 -1.04 3.35
N PRO A 134 4.07 -0.62 2.13
CA PRO A 134 3.52 0.72 1.88
C PRO A 134 2.06 0.80 2.34
N MET A 135 1.85 0.65 3.64
CA MET A 135 0.54 0.62 4.27
C MET A 135 0.61 1.18 5.69
N VAL A 136 -0.49 1.77 6.13
CA VAL A 136 -0.72 2.30 7.46
C VAL A 136 -1.90 1.59 8.11
N GLY A 137 -1.79 1.27 9.41
CA GLY A 137 -2.88 0.73 10.22
C GLY A 137 -3.57 1.81 11.07
N PHE A 138 -4.89 1.92 10.98
CA PHE A 138 -5.65 2.83 11.85
C PHE A 138 -6.11 2.13 13.13
N VAL A 139 -5.77 2.74 14.28
CA VAL A 139 -6.09 2.29 15.64
C VAL A 139 -7.09 3.29 16.25
N ILE A 140 -8.36 2.91 16.37
CA ILE A 140 -9.40 3.77 16.96
C ILE A 140 -9.82 3.21 18.31
N ASN A 141 -9.40 3.84 19.40
CA ASN A 141 -9.72 3.41 20.75
C ASN A 141 -11.07 3.97 21.20
N VAL A 142 -12.01 3.10 21.58
CA VAL A 142 -13.39 3.48 21.91
C VAL A 142 -13.73 3.09 23.36
N ALA A 143 -13.79 4.11 24.21
CA ALA A 143 -14.39 4.05 25.54
C ALA A 143 -15.46 5.14 25.76
N TRP A 144 -15.62 6.06 24.81
CA TRP A 144 -16.52 7.23 24.84
C TRP A 144 -16.65 7.83 23.42
N GLY A 145 -17.35 8.97 23.29
CA GLY A 145 -17.42 9.74 22.04
C GLY A 145 -18.45 9.23 21.02
N ASN A 146 -19.54 8.66 21.51
CA ASN A 146 -20.59 8.03 20.71
C ASN A 146 -21.19 8.96 19.65
N GLU A 147 -21.22 10.26 19.92
CA GLU A 147 -21.70 11.31 19.03
C GLU A 147 -20.84 11.48 17.76
N HIS A 148 -19.56 11.07 17.80
CA HIS A 148 -18.61 11.23 16.70
C HIS A 148 -18.50 9.99 15.82
N LEU A 149 -18.83 8.81 16.36
CA LEU A 149 -18.74 7.54 15.64
C LEU A 149 -19.50 7.52 14.31
N PRO A 150 -20.76 8.02 14.20
CA PRO A 150 -21.45 8.01 12.91
C PRO A 150 -20.74 8.81 11.81
N THR A 151 -20.11 9.94 12.17
CA THR A 151 -19.35 10.75 11.21
C THR A 151 -18.07 10.02 10.80
N ILE A 152 -17.31 9.51 11.77
CA ILE A 152 -16.06 8.77 11.51
C ILE A 152 -16.32 7.56 10.61
N LEU A 153 -17.35 6.78 10.90
CA LEU A 153 -17.77 5.63 10.11
C LEU A 153 -18.18 6.03 8.68
N ASN A 154 -18.94 7.12 8.54
CA ASN A 154 -19.32 7.63 7.23
C ASN A 154 -18.09 8.05 6.40
N GLU A 155 -17.15 8.79 6.98
CA GLU A 155 -15.91 9.20 6.30
C GLU A 155 -15.05 7.99 5.90
N LEU A 156 -14.90 7.00 6.78
CA LEU A 156 -14.18 5.75 6.47
C LEU A 156 -14.82 5.01 5.29
N ASN A 157 -16.15 4.89 5.29
CA ASN A 157 -16.89 4.24 4.20
C ASN A 157 -16.84 5.05 2.89
N GLU A 158 -16.94 6.37 2.93
CA GLU A 158 -16.81 7.23 1.75
C GLU A 158 -15.43 7.12 1.09
N GLN A 159 -14.40 6.86 1.90
CA GLN A 159 -13.03 6.69 1.47
C GLN A 159 -12.65 5.23 1.15
N ASP A 160 -13.55 4.26 1.31
CA ASP A 160 -13.29 2.81 1.18
C ASP A 160 -12.13 2.33 2.07
N VAL A 161 -12.10 2.80 3.32
CA VAL A 161 -11.08 2.46 4.32
C VAL A 161 -11.71 1.68 5.47
N GLN A 162 -11.06 0.57 5.84
CA GLN A 162 -11.37 -0.14 7.08
C GLN A 162 -10.35 0.20 8.16
N ALA A 163 -10.78 0.31 9.42
CA ALA A 163 -9.92 0.53 10.57
C ALA A 163 -10.12 -0.56 11.62
N THR A 164 -9.23 -0.60 12.61
CA THR A 164 -9.40 -1.46 13.80
C THR A 164 -9.92 -0.62 14.96
N PHE A 165 -11.12 -0.96 15.44
CA PHE A 165 -11.73 -0.34 16.60
C PHE A 165 -11.43 -1.18 17.84
N PHE A 166 -10.62 -0.64 18.74
CA PHE A 166 -10.32 -1.27 20.02
C PHE A 166 -11.37 -0.84 21.04
N LEU A 167 -12.23 -1.78 21.44
CA LEU A 167 -13.42 -1.49 22.24
C LEU A 167 -13.17 -1.78 23.72
N ASP A 168 -13.50 -0.81 24.57
CA ASP A 168 -13.56 -1.02 26.02
C ASP A 168 -14.75 -1.91 26.37
N GLY A 169 -14.54 -2.93 27.20
CA GLY A 169 -15.57 -3.92 27.55
C GLY A 169 -16.79 -3.31 28.24
N SER A 170 -16.60 -2.37 29.16
CA SER A 170 -17.72 -1.67 29.81
C SER A 170 -18.51 -0.82 28.83
N TRP A 171 -17.84 -0.21 27.85
CA TRP A 171 -18.48 0.54 26.77
C TRP A 171 -19.31 -0.37 25.86
N VAL A 172 -18.80 -1.54 25.46
CA VAL A 172 -19.56 -2.52 24.64
C VAL A 172 -20.83 -2.96 25.36
N ARG A 173 -20.75 -3.24 26.66
CA ARG A 173 -21.89 -3.60 27.50
C ARG A 173 -22.98 -2.53 27.49
N ASP A 174 -22.58 -1.26 27.57
CA ASP A 174 -23.51 -0.14 27.71
C ASP A 174 -24.04 0.35 26.35
N TYR A 175 -23.27 0.19 25.26
CA TYR A 175 -23.60 0.64 23.91
C TYR A 175 -23.56 -0.48 22.84
N PRO A 176 -24.22 -1.63 23.06
CA PRO A 176 -24.09 -2.79 22.18
C PRO A 176 -24.64 -2.57 20.77
N ARG A 177 -25.53 -1.58 20.58
CA ARG A 177 -26.04 -1.21 19.26
C ARG A 177 -24.99 -0.49 18.42
N ILE A 178 -24.19 0.38 19.04
CA ILE A 178 -23.15 1.14 18.34
C ILE A 178 -21.98 0.20 18.02
N ALA A 179 -21.59 -0.67 18.97
CA ALA A 179 -20.59 -1.71 18.71
C ALA A 179 -20.96 -2.60 17.50
N ARG A 180 -22.24 -3.01 17.39
CA ARG A 180 -22.72 -3.76 16.22
C ARG A 180 -22.64 -2.97 14.92
N MET A 181 -22.94 -1.68 14.94
CA MET A 181 -22.83 -0.82 13.76
C MET A 181 -21.39 -0.79 13.23
N ILE A 182 -20.40 -0.60 14.11
CA ILE A 182 -18.97 -0.65 13.74
C ILE A 182 -18.64 -1.97 13.04
N LYS A 183 -19.08 -3.10 13.60
CA LYS A 183 -18.81 -4.43 13.03
C LYS A 183 -19.56 -4.68 11.71
N GLU A 184 -20.82 -4.25 11.61
CA GLU A 184 -21.67 -4.40 10.42
C GLU A 184 -21.13 -3.61 9.22
N GLU A 185 -20.40 -2.52 9.46
CA GLU A 185 -19.68 -1.74 8.43
C GLU A 185 -18.33 -2.36 8.02
N GLY A 186 -17.99 -3.53 8.56
CA GLY A 186 -16.85 -4.32 8.11
C GLY A 186 -15.51 -3.98 8.79
N HIS A 187 -15.52 -3.14 9.82
CA HIS A 187 -14.32 -2.83 10.58
C HIS A 187 -13.85 -3.99 11.46
N GLU A 188 -12.55 -4.01 11.74
CA GLU A 188 -11.93 -4.99 12.65
C GLU A 188 -12.18 -4.59 14.10
N ILE A 189 -12.41 -5.57 14.97
CA ILE A 189 -12.66 -5.36 16.40
C ILE A 189 -11.46 -5.85 17.22
N GLY A 190 -10.93 -4.96 18.06
CA GLY A 190 -9.88 -5.24 19.03
C GLY A 190 -10.35 -5.10 20.47
N ASN A 191 -9.56 -5.62 21.40
CA ASN A 191 -9.78 -5.53 22.85
C ASN A 191 -9.06 -4.28 23.42
N HIS A 192 -9.76 -3.46 24.21
CA HIS A 192 -9.19 -2.29 24.90
C HIS A 192 -9.28 -2.34 26.43
N ALA A 193 -9.18 -3.53 27.02
CA ALA A 193 -9.50 -3.80 28.43
C ALA A 193 -10.95 -3.43 28.80
N TYR A 194 -11.33 -3.66 30.06
CA TYR A 194 -12.75 -3.60 30.47
C TYR A 194 -13.13 -2.25 31.06
N SER A 195 -12.25 -1.65 31.84
CA SER A 195 -12.55 -0.47 32.66
C SER A 195 -11.61 0.72 32.41
N HIS A 196 -10.80 0.65 31.35
CA HIS A 196 -9.77 1.63 31.02
C HIS A 196 -8.76 1.88 32.18
N SER A 197 -8.49 0.85 32.99
CA SER A 197 -7.53 0.91 34.09
C SER A 197 -6.07 0.99 33.60
N ASP A 198 -5.17 1.53 34.44
CA ASP A 198 -3.73 1.51 34.16
C ASP A 198 -3.17 0.09 34.31
N MET A 199 -3.13 -0.65 33.19
CA MET A 199 -2.74 -2.07 33.14
C MET A 199 -1.35 -2.34 33.72
N ALA A 200 -0.42 -1.38 33.65
CA ALA A 200 0.92 -1.54 34.23
C ALA A 200 0.90 -1.65 35.76
N SER A 201 -0.14 -1.10 36.41
CA SER A 201 -0.27 -1.03 37.87
C SER A 201 -1.09 -2.16 38.50
N LEU A 202 -1.87 -2.89 37.68
CA LEU A 202 -2.78 -3.95 38.11
C LEU A 202 -2.05 -5.23 38.54
N SER A 203 -2.68 -6.05 39.39
CA SER A 203 -2.21 -7.41 39.67
C SER A 203 -2.33 -8.31 38.44
N THR A 204 -1.64 -9.44 38.44
CA THR A 204 -1.73 -10.47 37.38
C THR A 204 -3.18 -10.94 37.17
N GLU A 205 -3.91 -11.17 38.25
CA GLU A 205 -5.32 -11.59 38.22
C GLU A 205 -6.23 -10.47 37.68
N GLU A 206 -5.97 -9.22 38.06
CA GLU A 206 -6.73 -8.06 37.57
C GLU A 206 -6.51 -7.84 36.06
N ILE A 207 -5.27 -7.97 35.57
CA ILE A 207 -4.96 -7.92 34.13
C ILE A 207 -5.76 -8.98 33.37
N ARG A 208 -5.73 -10.23 33.86
CA ARG A 208 -6.46 -11.33 33.23
C ARG A 208 -7.97 -11.05 33.21
N SER A 209 -8.54 -10.58 34.32
CA SER A 209 -9.97 -10.23 34.40
C SER A 209 -10.35 -9.17 33.37
N GLU A 210 -9.56 -8.09 33.27
CA GLU A 210 -9.81 -7.00 32.33
C GLU A 210 -9.84 -7.47 30.87
N LEU A 211 -8.95 -8.39 30.50
CA LEU A 211 -8.87 -8.93 29.15
C LEU A 211 -9.97 -9.97 28.87
N GLU A 212 -10.17 -10.94 29.76
CA GLU A 212 -11.17 -12.00 29.62
C GLU A 212 -12.60 -11.44 29.60
N GLU A 213 -12.96 -10.55 30.54
CA GLU A 213 -14.30 -9.94 30.59
C GLU A 213 -14.61 -9.12 29.33
N THR A 214 -13.59 -8.50 28.74
CA THR A 214 -13.73 -7.74 27.49
C THR A 214 -13.94 -8.66 26.30
N ASN A 215 -13.19 -9.77 26.20
CA ASN A 215 -13.42 -10.78 25.17
C ASN A 215 -14.83 -11.38 25.31
N GLU A 216 -15.27 -11.73 26.52
CA GLU A 216 -16.60 -12.30 26.76
C GLU A 216 -17.74 -11.38 26.30
N VAL A 217 -17.65 -10.08 26.61
CA VAL A 217 -18.70 -9.12 26.21
C VAL A 217 -18.66 -8.81 24.71
N ILE A 218 -17.48 -8.78 24.08
CA ILE A 218 -17.34 -8.63 22.63
C ILE A 218 -17.92 -9.86 21.93
N GLU A 219 -17.54 -11.08 22.33
CA GLU A 219 -18.06 -12.33 21.77
C GLU A 219 -19.60 -12.38 21.90
N ALA A 220 -20.13 -12.10 23.10
CA ALA A 220 -21.57 -12.12 23.34
C ALA A 220 -22.36 -11.08 22.53
N THR A 221 -21.74 -9.95 22.19
CA THR A 221 -22.41 -8.81 21.53
C THR A 221 -22.26 -8.83 20.02
N LEU A 222 -21.09 -9.23 19.54
CA LEU A 222 -20.62 -9.10 18.16
C LEU A 222 -20.33 -10.44 17.49
N ASN A 223 -20.25 -11.53 18.26
CA ASN A 223 -19.82 -12.85 17.77
C ASN A 223 -18.41 -12.80 17.16
N GLU A 224 -17.50 -12.09 17.84
CA GLU A 224 -16.11 -11.89 17.45
C GLU A 224 -15.18 -12.29 18.59
N ASP A 225 -14.02 -12.85 18.22
CA ASP A 225 -12.92 -13.17 19.12
C ASP A 225 -11.73 -12.28 18.74
N PRO A 226 -11.44 -11.21 19.50
CA PRO A 226 -10.39 -10.26 19.13
C PRO A 226 -9.01 -10.93 19.03
N GLN A 227 -8.29 -10.67 17.94
CA GLN A 227 -6.88 -11.09 17.79
C GLN A 227 -5.88 -10.03 18.27
N TRP A 228 -6.37 -8.80 18.47
CA TRP A 228 -5.54 -7.65 18.82
C TRP A 228 -6.01 -7.04 20.12
N PHE A 229 -5.04 -6.69 20.96
CA PHE A 229 -5.23 -5.94 22.19
C PHE A 229 -4.39 -4.66 22.13
N THR A 230 -4.94 -3.54 22.60
CA THR A 230 -4.14 -2.34 22.87
C THR A 230 -4.37 -1.84 24.30
N PRO A 231 -3.31 -1.59 25.10
CA PRO A 231 -3.47 -1.20 26.48
C PRO A 231 -4.00 0.24 26.60
N PRO A 232 -4.96 0.50 27.52
CA PRO A 232 -5.37 1.85 27.87
C PRO A 232 -4.18 2.77 28.15
N SER A 233 -4.22 3.98 27.55
CA SER A 233 -3.13 4.98 27.63
C SER A 233 -1.74 4.51 27.17
N GLY A 234 -1.63 3.36 26.50
CA GLY A 234 -0.35 2.77 26.13
C GLY A 234 0.45 2.25 27.35
N SER A 235 -0.18 2.12 28.52
CA SER A 235 0.48 1.75 29.76
C SER A 235 0.49 0.24 29.97
N PHE A 236 1.66 -0.38 30.00
CA PHE A 236 1.77 -1.83 30.19
C PHE A 236 3.11 -2.24 30.85
N ARG A 237 3.19 -3.50 31.28
CA ARG A 237 4.43 -4.23 31.61
C ARG A 237 4.45 -5.56 30.87
N ASN A 238 5.58 -6.26 30.86
CA ASN A 238 5.72 -7.55 30.14
C ASN A 238 4.60 -8.54 30.44
N GLU A 239 4.18 -8.64 31.70
CA GLU A 239 3.12 -9.56 32.13
C GLU A 239 1.76 -9.27 31.45
N VAL A 240 1.48 -8.01 31.07
CA VAL A 240 0.28 -7.67 30.29
C VAL A 240 0.35 -8.30 28.90
N VAL A 241 1.51 -8.19 28.25
CA VAL A 241 1.76 -8.74 26.91
C VAL A 241 1.72 -10.28 26.94
N GLU A 242 2.30 -10.87 27.98
CA GLU A 242 2.28 -12.33 28.21
C GLU A 242 0.85 -12.85 28.39
N ILE A 243 0.04 -12.20 29.25
CA ILE A 243 -1.35 -12.61 29.46
C ILE A 243 -2.19 -12.41 28.19
N ALA A 244 -2.04 -11.28 27.48
CA ALA A 244 -2.74 -11.06 26.22
C ALA A 244 -2.42 -12.18 25.21
N HIS A 245 -1.14 -12.56 25.09
CA HIS A 245 -0.72 -13.66 24.22
C HIS A 245 -1.26 -15.02 24.67
N GLU A 246 -1.29 -15.32 25.97
CA GLU A 246 -1.93 -16.54 26.51
C GLU A 246 -3.42 -16.62 26.18
N LEU A 247 -4.08 -15.47 26.02
CA LEU A 247 -5.48 -15.34 25.61
C LEU A 247 -5.65 -15.30 24.07
N GLY A 248 -4.59 -15.52 23.29
CA GLY A 248 -4.64 -15.55 21.83
C GLY A 248 -4.60 -14.16 21.16
N MET A 249 -4.24 -13.11 21.90
CA MET A 249 -4.16 -11.74 21.39
C MET A 249 -2.72 -11.24 21.28
N TYR A 250 -2.43 -10.49 20.21
CA TYR A 250 -1.19 -9.73 20.09
C TYR A 250 -1.36 -8.31 20.62
N THR A 251 -0.36 -7.79 21.32
CA THR A 251 -0.39 -6.43 21.86
C THR A 251 0.11 -5.43 20.82
N VAL A 252 -0.71 -4.45 20.47
CA VAL A 252 -0.42 -3.44 19.44
C VAL A 252 -0.42 -2.04 20.06
N LEU A 253 0.53 -1.22 19.62
CA LEU A 253 0.66 0.20 19.95
C LEU A 253 0.74 1.02 18.65
N TRP A 254 1.20 2.26 18.77
CA TRP A 254 1.29 3.23 17.69
C TRP A 254 2.69 3.84 17.58
N THR A 255 3.08 4.19 16.35
CA THR A 255 4.21 5.10 16.11
C THR A 255 3.76 6.55 15.93
N VAL A 256 2.50 6.77 15.53
CA VAL A 256 1.95 8.10 15.28
C VAL A 256 0.72 8.32 16.15
N ASP A 257 0.77 9.33 17.02
CA ASP A 257 -0.33 9.71 17.91
C ASP A 257 -1.02 10.98 17.38
N THR A 258 -2.33 10.94 17.19
CA THR A 258 -3.11 12.12 16.79
C THR A 258 -3.30 13.12 17.93
N ILE A 259 -3.14 12.74 19.20
CA ILE A 259 -3.34 13.63 20.36
C ILE A 259 -4.71 14.35 20.28
N ASP A 260 -5.67 13.71 19.62
CA ASP A 260 -6.99 14.26 19.28
C ASP A 260 -7.83 14.54 20.53
N TRP A 261 -7.59 13.78 21.60
CA TRP A 261 -8.17 13.97 22.93
C TRP A 261 -7.84 15.33 23.58
N GLN A 262 -6.84 16.08 23.09
CA GLN A 262 -6.57 17.46 23.54
C GLN A 262 -7.40 18.52 22.79
N ASN A 263 -8.28 18.10 21.88
CA ASN A 263 -9.07 18.96 21.02
C ASN A 263 -8.22 19.95 20.18
N PRO A 264 -7.21 19.46 19.42
CA PRO A 264 -6.42 20.32 18.55
C PRO A 264 -7.25 20.90 17.40
N ASP A 265 -6.69 21.90 16.72
CA ASP A 265 -7.19 22.35 15.43
C ASP A 265 -7.09 21.20 14.40
N PRO A 266 -8.18 20.87 13.66
CA PRO A 266 -8.21 19.74 12.74
C PRO A 266 -7.11 19.78 11.67
N ASP A 267 -6.89 20.92 11.02
CA ASP A 267 -5.88 21.03 9.95
C ASP A 267 -4.46 20.85 10.51
N ALA A 268 -4.16 21.48 11.65
CA ALA A 268 -2.88 21.31 12.33
C ALA A 268 -2.65 19.86 12.83
N MET A 269 -3.72 19.16 13.20
CA MET A 269 -3.65 17.75 13.56
C MET A 269 -3.28 16.90 12.35
N VAL A 270 -3.96 17.09 11.21
CA VAL A 270 -3.67 16.36 9.96
C VAL A 270 -2.22 16.60 9.53
N GLU A 271 -1.78 17.85 9.43
CA GLU A 271 -0.41 18.19 9.02
C GLU A 271 0.62 17.52 9.94
N ARG A 272 0.41 17.52 11.25
CA ARG A 272 1.34 16.89 12.19
C ARG A 272 1.38 15.36 12.02
N VAL A 273 0.24 14.73 11.75
CA VAL A 273 0.14 13.27 11.55
C VAL A 273 0.80 12.87 10.24
N THR A 274 0.47 13.55 9.15
CA THR A 274 0.97 13.22 7.81
C THR A 274 2.46 13.49 7.65
N ASN A 275 3.03 14.44 8.39
CA ASN A 275 4.49 14.65 8.47
C ASN A 275 5.26 13.58 9.27
N GLN A 276 4.55 12.74 10.03
CA GLN A 276 5.16 11.64 10.81
C GLN A 276 4.84 10.26 10.25
N ILE A 277 4.02 10.19 9.21
CA ILE A 277 3.62 8.93 8.61
C ILE A 277 4.80 8.27 7.88
N HIS A 278 4.81 6.95 7.88
CA HIS A 278 5.80 6.14 7.20
C HIS A 278 5.21 4.76 6.89
N PRO A 279 5.80 3.99 5.94
CA PRO A 279 5.43 2.61 5.71
C PRO A 279 5.39 1.78 7.00
N GLY A 280 4.33 1.01 7.20
CA GLY A 280 4.07 0.19 8.38
C GLY A 280 3.65 0.96 9.63
N ALA A 281 3.42 2.28 9.56
CA ALA A 281 2.97 3.05 10.72
C ALA A 281 1.60 2.57 11.23
N THR A 282 1.39 2.66 12.54
CA THR A 282 0.07 2.54 13.16
C THR A 282 -0.30 3.87 13.82
N VAL A 283 -1.50 4.36 13.53
CA VAL A 283 -1.97 5.71 13.88
C VAL A 283 -3.05 5.61 14.95
N LEU A 284 -2.80 6.15 16.13
CA LEU A 284 -3.76 6.19 17.24
C LEU A 284 -4.72 7.37 17.11
N MET A 285 -6.02 7.07 17.21
CA MET A 285 -7.14 8.02 17.23
C MET A 285 -8.20 7.61 18.26
N HIS A 286 -9.12 8.55 18.55
CA HIS A 286 -10.30 8.33 19.36
C HIS A 286 -11.55 8.94 18.69
N PRO A 287 -12.76 8.58 19.11
CA PRO A 287 -13.99 9.23 18.67
C PRO A 287 -14.11 10.65 19.24
N THR A 288 -13.45 11.61 18.60
CA THR A 288 -13.42 13.03 18.99
C THR A 288 -13.92 13.92 17.86
N GLU A 289 -14.27 15.18 18.20
CA GLU A 289 -14.63 16.20 17.20
C GLU A 289 -13.51 16.43 16.18
N PRO A 290 -12.24 16.63 16.55
CA PRO A 290 -11.16 16.79 15.56
C PRO A 290 -10.98 15.58 14.65
N THR A 291 -11.04 14.35 15.18
CA THR A 291 -10.94 13.14 14.36
C THR A 291 -12.10 13.05 13.38
N ALA A 292 -13.33 13.30 13.84
CA ALA A 292 -14.52 13.29 12.99
C ALA A 292 -14.47 14.34 11.88
N GLU A 293 -13.87 15.51 12.12
CA GLU A 293 -13.77 16.58 11.13
C GLU A 293 -12.62 16.39 10.13
N SER A 294 -11.64 15.53 10.44
CA SER A 294 -10.37 15.50 9.69
C SER A 294 -9.94 14.15 9.15
N ILE A 295 -10.57 13.04 9.56
CA ILE A 295 -10.13 11.70 9.13
C ILE A 295 -10.18 11.51 7.60
N GLY A 296 -11.15 12.13 6.91
CA GLY A 296 -11.21 12.12 5.44
C GLY A 296 -10.00 12.80 4.79
N ALA A 297 -9.68 14.04 5.21
CA ALA A 297 -8.51 14.78 4.72
C ALA A 297 -7.19 14.09 5.08
N MET A 298 -7.12 13.42 6.24
CA MET A 298 -5.98 12.63 6.65
C MET A 298 -5.77 11.43 5.72
N ILE A 299 -6.84 10.72 5.35
CA ILE A 299 -6.79 9.60 4.41
C ILE A 299 -6.26 10.05 3.05
N GLU A 300 -6.76 11.16 2.52
CA GLU A 300 -6.31 11.74 1.25
C GLU A 300 -4.81 12.06 1.28
N GLN A 301 -4.33 12.75 2.31
CA GLN A 301 -2.91 13.10 2.43
C GLN A 301 -1.97 11.90 2.68
N ILE A 302 -2.47 10.80 3.24
CA ILE A 302 -1.68 9.57 3.36
C ILE A 302 -1.59 8.86 2.00
N ARG A 303 -2.68 8.85 1.22
CA ARG A 303 -2.68 8.30 -0.15
C ARG A 303 -1.79 9.08 -1.10
N ASP A 304 -1.70 10.40 -0.94
CA ASP A 304 -0.76 11.26 -1.68
C ASP A 304 0.72 10.92 -1.43
N GLN A 305 1.02 10.07 -0.43
CA GLN A 305 2.35 9.54 -0.13
C GLN A 305 2.52 8.08 -0.59
N ASP A 306 1.65 7.59 -1.48
CA ASP A 306 1.65 6.22 -2.01
C ASP A 306 1.51 5.14 -0.90
N LEU A 307 0.79 5.48 0.16
CA LEU A 307 0.48 4.57 1.26
C LEU A 307 -0.99 4.18 1.25
N GLU A 308 -1.23 2.87 1.34
CA GLU A 308 -2.56 2.33 1.60
C GLU A 308 -2.93 2.42 3.08
N ILE A 309 -4.21 2.35 3.39
CA ILE A 309 -4.72 2.44 4.77
C ILE A 309 -5.63 1.26 5.05
N GLY A 310 -5.51 0.67 6.23
CA GLY A 310 -6.41 -0.40 6.62
C GLY A 310 -6.37 -0.76 8.09
N THR A 311 -6.80 -1.99 8.36
CA THR A 311 -6.84 -2.58 9.69
C THR A 311 -5.45 -3.00 10.16
N ILE A 312 -5.33 -3.31 11.45
CA ILE A 312 -4.13 -3.90 12.05
C ILE A 312 -3.81 -5.26 11.42
N SER A 313 -4.80 -6.14 11.22
CA SER A 313 -4.55 -7.39 10.48
C SER A 313 -4.00 -7.14 9.07
N SER A 314 -4.54 -6.14 8.37
CA SER A 314 -4.10 -5.83 7.01
C SER A 314 -2.66 -5.33 7.00
N VAL A 315 -2.28 -4.40 7.89
CA VAL A 315 -0.92 -3.86 7.92
C VAL A 315 0.10 -4.88 8.47
N MET A 316 -0.29 -5.73 9.43
CA MET A 316 0.58 -6.77 10.01
C MET A 316 0.75 -8.01 9.13
N SER A 317 -0.13 -8.21 8.14
CA SER A 317 -0.02 -9.34 7.21
C SER A 317 1.30 -9.33 6.43
N GLU A 318 1.88 -10.51 6.23
CA GLU A 318 3.10 -10.67 5.43
C GLU A 318 2.85 -10.48 3.92
N ASN A 319 1.59 -10.58 3.49
CA ASN A 319 1.23 -10.44 2.08
C ASN A 319 1.65 -9.09 1.52
N ARG A 320 2.20 -9.10 0.30
CA ARG A 320 2.50 -7.87 -0.41
C ARG A 320 1.20 -7.12 -0.71
N MET A 321 1.30 -5.80 -0.73
CA MET A 321 0.21 -4.97 -1.23
C MET A 321 -0.03 -5.34 -2.70
N SER A 322 -1.30 -5.59 -3.04
CA SER A 322 -1.74 -5.73 -4.42
C SER A 322 -1.66 -4.35 -5.09
N GLY A 323 -0.47 -4.01 -5.60
CA GLY A 323 -0.17 -2.75 -6.30
C GLY A 323 0.83 -2.96 -7.45
N PRO A 324 0.84 -2.05 -8.44
CA PRO A 324 1.23 -2.29 -9.83
C PRO A 324 2.69 -2.71 -9.99
N GLN A 325 3.00 -3.39 -11.10
CA GLN A 325 4.37 -3.39 -11.63
C GLN A 325 4.83 -1.94 -11.68
N ARG A 326 6.02 -1.64 -11.13
CA ARG A 326 6.65 -0.33 -11.29
C ARG A 326 6.51 0.08 -12.76
N SER A 327 5.79 1.16 -13.06
CA SER A 327 5.79 1.69 -14.42
C SER A 327 7.23 2.10 -14.72
N SER A 328 7.77 1.60 -15.82
CA SER A 328 9.11 1.89 -16.35
C SER A 328 9.35 3.36 -16.73
N GLU A 329 8.57 4.29 -16.19
CA GLU A 329 8.65 5.74 -16.46
C GLU A 329 9.48 6.50 -15.40
N GLU A 330 9.98 5.86 -14.34
CA GLU A 330 10.78 6.55 -13.31
C GLU A 330 12.29 6.69 -13.61
N GLU A 331 12.79 6.24 -14.77
CA GLU A 331 14.23 6.39 -15.12
C GLU A 331 14.60 7.58 -16.02
N GLU A 332 13.65 8.37 -16.57
CA GLU A 332 14.03 9.44 -17.53
C GLU A 332 14.16 10.87 -16.96
N ASP A 333 13.76 11.16 -15.73
CA ASP A 333 13.69 12.57 -15.27
C ASP A 333 14.87 13.08 -14.43
N ASP A 334 15.87 12.26 -14.11
CA ASP A 334 17.01 12.68 -13.27
C ASP A 334 18.25 13.18 -14.03
N GLU A 335 18.24 13.20 -15.38
CA GLU A 335 19.37 13.72 -16.19
C GLU A 335 19.20 15.16 -16.73
N LEU A 336 18.07 15.84 -16.52
CA LEU A 336 17.81 17.15 -17.14
C LEU A 336 17.92 18.39 -16.22
N LEU A 337 18.33 18.25 -14.96
CA LEU A 337 18.44 19.39 -14.02
C LEU A 337 19.86 19.95 -13.79
N PHE A 338 20.79 19.73 -14.72
CA PHE A 338 22.08 20.45 -14.74
C PHE A 338 22.49 20.89 -16.14
N ASN A 339 21.72 21.78 -16.77
CA ASN A 339 22.23 22.75 -17.74
C ASN A 339 21.20 23.87 -17.96
N GLU A 340 21.33 24.97 -17.22
CA GLU A 340 21.27 26.35 -17.75
C GLU A 340 21.76 27.38 -16.72
#